data_AF-A0A453GAE8-F1
#
_entry.id   AF-A0A453GAE8-F1
#
_cell.length_a   1.000
_cell.length_b   1.000
_cell.length_c   1.000
_cell.angle_alpha   90.00
_cell.angle_beta   90.00
_cell.angle_gamma   90.00
#
_symmetry.space_group_name_H-M   'P 1'
#
loop_
_entity.id
_entity.type
_entity.pdbx_description
1 polymer ?
#
loop_
_entity_poly.entity_id
_entity_poly.type
_entity_poly.pdbx_seq_one_letter_code
_entity_poly.pdbx_strand_id
1 'polypeptide(L)'
;MLITIVVCLTLTQELGRYSVEEHNRRRGEGCEDGGVCGRLEFARVVSAQRQVVSGVKYYLRVAAAEENGAGTNGVSDGRVFDAVVVVKPWLQSRALVRFAPADAK
;
A
#
# COMPACT_ATOMS: atom_id res chain seq x y z
N MET A 1 24.43 -7.19 13.70
CA MET A 1 24.55 -6.06 12.76
C MET A 1 23.15 -5.55 12.44
N LEU A 2 22.53 -4.81 13.37
CA LEU A 2 21.23 -4.17 13.15
C LEU A 2 21.48 -2.86 12.42
N ILE A 3 21.29 -2.86 11.10
CA ILE A 3 21.18 -1.61 10.34
C ILE A 3 19.73 -1.16 10.46
N THR A 4 19.39 -0.56 11.60
CA THR A 4 18.19 0.27 11.75
C THR A 4 18.47 1.59 11.04
N ILE A 5 18.47 1.57 9.70
CA ILE A 5 18.37 2.81 8.93
C ILE A 5 16.97 3.33 9.24
N VAL A 6 16.92 4.44 9.97
CA VAL A 6 15.78 5.35 10.04
C VAL A 6 15.26 5.49 8.62
N VAL A 7 14.17 4.77 8.34
CA VAL A 7 13.54 4.81 7.04
C VAL A 7 13.07 6.24 6.88
N CYS A 8 13.70 6.99 5.97
CA CYS A 8 13.28 8.34 5.68
C CYS A 8 11.79 8.29 5.31
N LEU A 9 10.95 8.97 6.11
CA LEU A 9 9.49 8.90 6.03
C LEU A 9 8.95 9.10 4.61
N THR A 10 9.69 9.86 3.78
CA THR A 10 9.35 10.18 2.40
C THR A 10 9.32 8.95 1.48
N LEU A 11 10.34 8.09 1.51
CA LEU A 11 10.42 6.93 0.61
C LEU A 11 9.34 5.88 0.93
N THR A 12 8.97 5.73 2.20
CA THR A 12 7.84 4.88 2.59
C THR A 12 6.52 5.42 2.11
N GLN A 13 6.30 6.73 2.22
CA GLN A 13 5.04 7.36 1.76
C GLN A 13 4.90 7.25 0.23
N GLU A 14 5.99 7.42 -0.52
CA GLU A 14 5.99 7.21 -1.98
C GLU A 14 5.66 5.76 -2.36
N LEU A 15 6.25 4.77 -1.67
CA LEU A 15 5.95 3.36 -1.90
C LEU A 15 4.50 3.01 -1.52
N GLY A 16 3.97 3.63 -0.46
CA GLY A 16 2.57 3.52 -0.07
C GLY A 16 1.64 4.05 -1.15
N ARG A 17 1.90 5.26 -1.67
CA ARG A 17 1.11 5.87 -2.75
C ARG A 17 1.13 5.03 -4.01
N TYR A 18 2.32 4.61 -4.46
CA TYR A 18 2.49 3.75 -5.63
C TYR A 18 1.69 2.44 -5.53
N SER A 19 1.62 1.86 -4.33
CA SER A 19 0.88 0.60 -4.10
C SER A 19 -0.63 0.77 -4.33
N VAL A 20 -1.21 1.89 -3.89
CA VAL A 20 -2.64 2.20 -4.09
C VAL A 20 -2.95 2.48 -5.55
N GLU A 21 -2.10 3.26 -6.23
CA GLU A 21 -2.25 3.57 -7.67
C GLU A 21 -2.14 2.32 -8.55
N GLU A 22 -1.17 1.44 -8.29
CA GLU A 22 -1.00 0.18 -9.00
C GLU A 22 -2.20 -0.76 -8.79
N HIS A 23 -2.73 -0.83 -7.56
CA HIS A 23 -3.93 -1.61 -7.26
C HIS A 23 -5.14 -1.10 -8.06
N ASN A 24 -5.36 0.22 -8.06
CA ASN A 24 -6.43 0.83 -8.83
C ASN A 24 -6.27 0.59 -10.34
N ARG A 25 -5.04 0.63 -10.87
CA ARG A 25 -4.77 0.32 -12.29
C ARG A 25 -5.15 -1.10 -12.66
N ARG A 26 -4.69 -2.09 -11.88
CA ARG A 26 -4.99 -3.52 -12.10
C ARG A 26 -6.47 -3.85 -11.95
N ARG A 27 -7.19 -3.12 -11.09
CA ARG A 27 -8.65 -3.27 -10.97
C ARG A 27 -9.40 -2.56 -12.09
N GLY A 28 -8.94 -1.41 -12.55
CA GLY A 28 -9.53 -0.69 -13.68
C GLY A 28 -9.55 -1.48 -14.99
N GLU A 29 -8.61 -2.41 -15.17
CA GLU A 29 -8.56 -3.34 -16.32
C GLU A 29 -9.60 -4.46 -16.27
N GLY A 30 -10.30 -4.67 -15.14
CA GLY A 30 -11.33 -5.70 -14.97
C GLY A 30 -12.73 -5.16 -14.69
N CYS A 31 -12.92 -3.84 -14.75
CA CYS A 31 -14.20 -3.17 -14.54
C CYS A 31 -14.87 -2.88 -15.89
N GLU A 32 -15.12 -3.93 -16.68
CA GLU A 32 -16.07 -3.87 -17.79
C GLU A 32 -17.46 -4.15 -17.24
N ASP A 33 -18.43 -3.35 -17.68
CA ASP A 33 -19.88 -3.44 -17.38
C ASP A 33 -20.35 -2.90 -16.01
N GLY A 34 -20.69 -1.60 -15.97
CA GLY A 34 -21.73 -1.04 -15.10
C GLY A 34 -21.53 -1.04 -13.57
N GLY A 35 -20.43 -1.60 -13.04
CA GLY A 35 -20.16 -1.66 -11.60
C GLY A 35 -19.34 -0.46 -11.11
N VAL A 36 -19.78 0.20 -10.03
CA VAL A 36 -19.00 1.21 -9.31
C VAL A 36 -17.77 0.52 -8.68
N CYS A 37 -16.68 0.45 -9.44
CA CYS A 37 -15.39 0.05 -8.91
C CYS A 37 -14.84 1.20 -8.06
N GLY A 38 -15.18 1.22 -6.76
CA GLY A 38 -14.70 2.23 -5.83
C GLY A 38 -13.18 2.28 -5.86
N ARG A 39 -12.62 3.40 -6.35
CA ARG A 39 -11.17 3.61 -6.33
C ARG A 39 -10.75 3.86 -4.88
N LEU A 40 -9.56 3.40 -4.56
CA LEU A 40 -8.95 3.69 -3.26
C LEU A 40 -8.12 4.95 -3.35
N GLU A 41 -8.27 5.85 -2.38
CA GLU A 41 -7.39 7.02 -2.24
C GLU A 41 -6.31 6.75 -1.19
N PHE A 42 -5.08 7.14 -1.50
CA PHE A 42 -3.95 6.99 -0.58
C PHE A 42 -4.02 8.01 0.55
N ALA A 43 -4.10 7.54 1.80
CA ALA A 43 -4.08 8.40 2.98
C ALA A 43 -2.66 8.55 3.57
N ARG A 44 -2.11 7.49 4.17
CA ARG A 44 -0.76 7.47 4.77
C ARG A 44 -0.27 6.05 5.03
N VAL A 45 1.04 5.89 5.17
CA VAL A 45 1.65 4.65 5.69
C VAL A 45 1.55 4.62 7.22
N VAL A 46 1.02 3.51 7.76
CA VAL A 46 0.82 3.31 9.21
C VAL A 46 2.02 2.59 9.83
N SER A 47 2.62 1.64 9.12
CA SER A 47 3.89 1.03 9.53
C SER A 47 4.65 0.51 8.31
N ALA A 48 5.98 0.45 8.42
CA ALA A 48 6.84 -0.11 7.38
C ALA A 48 8.02 -0.86 8.00
N GLN A 49 8.19 -2.12 7.64
CA GLN A 49 9.37 -2.91 7.97
C GLN A 49 10.18 -3.19 6.72
N ARG A 50 11.50 -3.02 6.80
CA ARG A 50 12.44 -3.25 5.69
C ARG A 50 13.28 -4.50 5.95
N GLN A 51 13.26 -5.44 5.00
CA GLN A 51 14.13 -6.62 5.00
C GLN A 51 15.08 -6.60 3.81
N VAL A 52 16.38 -6.75 4.04
CA VAL A 52 17.42 -6.82 2.99
C VAL A 52 17.65 -8.30 2.61
N VAL A 53 17.48 -8.61 1.32
CA VAL A 53 17.68 -9.92 0.67
C VAL A 53 18.45 -9.69 -0.65
N SER A 54 18.22 -10.47 -1.73
CA SER A 54 18.60 -10.09 -3.11
C SER A 54 17.72 -8.95 -3.68
N GLY A 55 17.41 -7.97 -2.82
CA GLY A 55 16.48 -6.87 -3.01
C GLY A 55 16.08 -6.31 -1.63
N VAL A 56 15.13 -5.40 -1.60
CA VAL A 56 14.57 -4.86 -0.36
C VAL A 56 13.09 -5.19 -0.32
N LYS A 57 12.68 -6.07 0.60
CA LYS A 57 11.27 -6.40 0.83
C LYS A 57 10.71 -5.50 1.92
N TYR A 58 9.66 -4.77 1.60
CA TYR A 58 8.91 -3.92 2.50
C TYR A 58 7.62 -4.61 2.88
N TYR A 59 7.40 -4.80 4.18
CA TYR A 59 6.11 -5.19 4.74
C TYR A 59 5.47 -3.90 5.27
N LEU A 60 4.38 -3.48 4.63
CA LEU A 60 3.69 -2.23 4.90
C LEU A 60 2.32 -2.53 5.48
N ARG A 61 1.90 -1.73 6.46
CA ARG A 61 0.50 -1.67 6.91
C ARG A 61 -0.03 -0.30 6.51
N VAL A 62 -1.07 -0.28 5.67
CA VAL A 62 -1.56 0.93 5.00
C VAL A 62 -3.06 1.06 5.27
N ALA A 63 -3.51 2.24 5.71
CA ALA A 63 -4.93 2.55 5.81
C ALA A 63 -5.40 3.20 4.51
N ALA A 64 -6.49 2.69 3.92
CA ALA A 64 -7.09 3.21 2.69
C ALA A 64 -8.62 3.34 2.84
N ALA A 65 -9.18 4.42 2.31
CA ALA A 65 -10.63 4.66 2.28
C ALA A 65 -11.18 4.48 0.85
N GLU A 66 -12.43 4.04 0.74
CA GLU A 66 -13.13 3.98 -0.55
C GLU A 66 -13.66 5.37 -0.92
N GLU A 67 -13.40 5.81 -2.15
CA GLU A 67 -13.71 7.15 -2.69
C GLU A 67 -15.19 7.55 -2.57
N ASN A 68 -16.13 6.60 -2.42
CA ASN A 68 -17.57 6.87 -2.32
C ASN A 68 -18.27 6.27 -1.08
N GLY A 69 -17.50 5.86 -0.07
CA GLY A 69 -18.04 5.27 1.16
C GLY A 69 -18.40 6.33 2.20
N ALA A 70 -19.67 6.75 2.24
CA ALA A 70 -20.22 7.56 3.31
C ALA A 70 -20.16 6.81 4.67
N GLY A 71 -19.06 6.98 5.39
CA GLY A 71 -18.97 6.70 6.81
C GLY A 71 -19.48 7.90 7.58
N THR A 72 -20.74 7.83 8.02
CA THR A 72 -21.33 8.74 9.01
C THR A 72 -20.39 8.95 10.19
N ASN A 73 -20.18 10.22 10.55
CA ASN A 73 -19.51 10.70 11.77
C ASN A 73 -18.00 10.45 11.85
N GLY A 74 -17.23 11.52 11.64
CA GLY A 74 -16.00 11.83 12.37
C GLY A 74 -14.91 10.75 12.40
N VAL A 75 -13.90 10.93 11.55
CA VAL A 75 -12.66 10.12 11.48
C VAL A 75 -12.93 8.71 10.96
N SER A 76 -13.09 8.58 9.64
CA SER A 76 -13.02 7.29 8.97
C SER A 76 -11.59 6.74 9.05
N ASP A 77 -11.32 5.95 10.08
CA ASP A 77 -10.15 5.10 10.16
C ASP A 77 -10.27 4.12 8.98
N GLY A 78 -9.60 4.45 7.86
CA GLY A 78 -9.71 3.68 6.62
C GLY A 78 -9.41 2.20 6.85
N ARG A 79 -9.96 1.31 6.01
CA ARG A 79 -9.66 -0.12 6.09
C ARG A 79 -8.15 -0.32 6.04
N VAL A 80 -7.64 -1.11 6.98
CA VAL A 80 -6.22 -1.39 7.07
C VAL A 80 -5.89 -2.59 6.21
N PHE A 81 -4.79 -2.49 5.45
CA PHE A 81 -4.31 -3.53 4.56
C PHE A 81 -2.84 -3.84 4.85
N ASP A 82 -2.49 -5.12 4.78
CA ASP A 82 -1.11 -5.59 4.79
C ASP A 82 -0.62 -5.75 3.35
N ALA A 83 0.47 -5.05 3.02
CA ALA A 83 1.09 -5.04 1.71
C ALA A 83 2.55 -5.50 1.76
N VAL A 84 2.98 -6.23 0.74
CA VAL A 84 4.38 -6.67 0.59
C VAL A 84 4.91 -6.17 -0.75
N VAL A 85 5.95 -5.34 -0.70
CA VAL A 85 6.59 -4.75 -1.90
C VAL A 85 8.04 -5.17 -1.95
N VAL A 86 8.53 -5.61 -3.11
CA VAL A 86 9.95 -5.88 -3.33
C VAL A 86 10.53 -4.82 -4.24
N VAL A 87 11.60 -4.17 -3.78
CA VAL A 87 12.37 -3.17 -4.54
C VAL A 87 13.74 -3.73 -4.85
N LYS A 88 14.16 -3.66 -6.11
CA LYS A 88 15.52 -4.01 -6.54
C LYS A 88 16.19 -2.75 -7.11
N PRO A 89 16.94 -1.99 -6.29
CA PRO A 89 17.51 -0.69 -6.69
C PRO A 89 18.41 -0.76 -7.93
N TRP A 90 19.21 -1.82 -8.06
CA TRP A 90 20.11 -2.04 -9.20
C TRP A 90 19.39 -2.41 -10.51
N LEU A 91 18.11 -2.72 -10.45
CA LEU A 91 17.23 -2.99 -11.60
C LEU A 91 16.19 -1.89 -11.80
N GLN A 92 16.21 -0.83 -10.97
CA GLN A 92 15.16 0.20 -10.89
C GLN A 92 13.73 -0.39 -10.84
N SER A 93 13.59 -1.58 -10.26
CA SER A 93 12.36 -2.37 -10.29
C SER A 93 11.64 -2.34 -8.94
N ARG A 94 10.32 -2.17 -8.98
CA ARG A 94 9.42 -2.25 -7.82
C ARG A 94 8.29 -3.21 -8.17
N ALA A 95 7.97 -4.14 -7.27
CA ALA A 95 6.93 -5.14 -7.48
C ALA A 95 6.06 -5.31 -6.23
N LEU A 96 4.75 -5.12 -6.36
CA LEU A 96 3.76 -5.48 -5.34
C LEU A 96 3.53 -6.99 -5.37
N VAL A 97 3.89 -7.67 -4.28
CA VAL A 97 3.82 -9.13 -4.13
C VAL A 97 2.53 -9.56 -3.43
N ARG A 98 2.05 -8.79 -2.46
CA ARG A 98 0.82 -9.09 -1.70
C ARG A 98 0.11 -7.80 -1.31
N PHE A 99 -1.21 -7.85 -1.34
CA PHE A 99 -2.10 -6.83 -0.77
C PHE A 99 -3.36 -7.52 -0.26
N ALA A 100 -3.60 -7.50 1.05
CA ALA A 100 -4.75 -8.16 1.68
C ALA A 100 -5.26 -7.33 2.86
N PRO A 101 -6.55 -7.44 3.25
CA PRO A 101 -7.04 -6.85 4.48
C PRO A 101 -6.14 -7.26 5.66
N ALA A 102 -5.78 -6.29 6.50
CA ALA A 102 -5.02 -6.59 7.71
C ALA A 102 -5.97 -7.25 8.71
N ASP A 103 -5.67 -8.48 9.10
CA ASP A 103 -6.40 -9.11 10.21
C ASP A 103 -6.10 -8.32 11.49
N ALA A 104 -7.18 -7.86 12.14
CA ALA A 104 -7.12 -7.29 13.47
C ALA A 104 -6.80 -8.43 14.43
N LYS A 105 -5.59 -8.42 15.00
CA LYS A 105 -5.20 -9.31 16.09
C LYS A 105 -5.07 -8.52 17.38
#